data_AF-A0A8S0URP6-F1
#
_entry.id   AF-A0A8S0URP6-F1
#
_cell.length_a   1.000
_cell.length_b   1.000
_cell.length_c   1.000
_cell.angle_alpha   90.00
_cell.angle_beta   90.00
_cell.angle_gamma   90.00
#
_symmetry.space_group_name_H-M   'P 1'
#
loop_
_entity.id
_entity.type
_entity.pdbx_description
1 polymer ?
#
loop_
_entity_poly.entity_id
_entity_poly.type
_entity_poly.pdbx_seq_one_letter_code
_entity_poly.pdbx_strand_id
1 'polypeptide(L)'
;MSGADNWRRDRRDTRISKKQKLILNSGEQLESRLGYDLFNEGDKRLGWLLTLASSSWEDQETRKMYSCVDLYFVCQDGSTFKTKYKFRPYFYAATKDKMEIDVEAYLRRRYEGQIADIEIVEREDLDL
;
A
#
# COMPACT_ATOMS: atom_id res chain seq x y z
N MET A 1 -30.55 19.91 21.96
CA MET A 1 -29.46 19.34 22.79
C MET A 1 -29.31 17.89 22.33
N SER A 2 -28.37 17.65 21.40
CA SER A 2 -27.13 16.86 21.63
C SER A 2 -27.43 15.36 21.48
N GLY A 3 -26.71 14.50 20.75
CA GLY A 3 -25.53 14.48 19.89
C GLY A 3 -25.63 13.11 19.17
N ALA A 4 -25.29 13.01 17.89
CA ALA A 4 -24.00 12.49 17.41
C ALA A 4 -23.57 11.14 18.00
N ASP A 5 -23.08 10.28 17.09
CA ASP A 5 -22.26 9.08 17.30
C ASP A 5 -23.02 7.74 17.37
N ASN A 6 -22.69 6.69 16.62
CA ASN A 6 -21.58 6.51 15.71
C ASN A 6 -21.93 5.40 14.71
N TRP A 7 -21.60 5.63 13.45
CA TRP A 7 -21.81 4.71 12.35
C TRP A 7 -20.96 3.46 12.55
N ARG A 8 -21.54 2.43 13.17
CA ARG A 8 -21.00 1.06 13.12
C ARG A 8 -21.27 0.48 11.74
N ARG A 9 -20.56 1.00 10.73
CA ARG A 9 -20.38 0.28 9.47
C ARG A 9 -19.42 -0.86 9.76
N ASP A 10 -20.01 -2.05 9.93
CA ASP A 10 -19.38 -3.33 9.66
C ASP A 10 -18.48 -3.20 8.41
N ARG A 11 -17.19 -2.96 8.62
CA ARG A 11 -16.16 -3.30 7.63
C ARG A 11 -16.09 -4.82 7.64
N ARG A 12 -17.04 -5.44 6.93
CA ARG A 12 -16.86 -6.77 6.37
C ARG A 12 -15.62 -6.68 5.48
N ASP A 13 -14.46 -7.01 6.05
CA ASP A 13 -13.32 -7.47 5.29
C ASP A 13 -13.74 -8.76 4.59
N THR A 14 -14.38 -8.60 3.44
CA THR A 14 -14.44 -9.63 2.43
C THR A 14 -13.00 -9.93 2.05
N ARG A 15 -12.41 -10.94 2.70
CA ARG A 15 -11.25 -11.67 2.24
C ARG A 15 -11.58 -12.25 0.87
N ILE A 16 -11.42 -11.41 -0.16
CA ILE A 16 -11.44 -11.81 -1.55
C ILE A 16 -10.09 -12.49 -1.78
N SER A 17 -9.99 -13.77 -1.40
CA SER A 17 -8.98 -14.68 -1.96
C SER A 17 -9.41 -15.02 -3.39
N LYS A 18 -9.34 -14.03 -4.28
CA LYS A 18 -9.29 -14.29 -5.72
C LYS A 18 -7.83 -14.49 -6.05
N LYS A 19 -7.48 -15.68 -6.53
CA LYS A 19 -6.17 -15.97 -7.15
C LYS A 19 -5.87 -14.92 -8.22
N GLN A 20 -5.15 -13.87 -7.85
CA GLN A 20 -4.66 -12.88 -8.80
C GLN A 20 -3.48 -13.52 -9.51
N LYS A 21 -3.68 -13.96 -10.75
CA LYS A 21 -2.59 -14.41 -11.60
C LYS A 21 -1.67 -13.21 -11.79
N LEU A 22 -0.40 -13.38 -11.44
CA LEU A 22 0.61 -12.34 -11.61
C LEU A 22 0.92 -12.17 -13.10
N ILE A 23 0.90 -10.94 -13.61
CA ILE A 23 1.64 -10.63 -14.84
C ILE A 23 3.09 -10.46 -14.40
N LEU A 24 3.87 -11.54 -14.45
CA LEU A 24 5.27 -11.51 -14.06
C LEU A 24 6.07 -10.73 -15.10
N ASN A 25 6.61 -9.59 -14.70
CA ASN A 25 7.53 -8.85 -15.55
C ASN A 25 8.85 -9.65 -15.73
N SER A 26 9.68 -9.25 -16.69
CA SER A 26 10.95 -9.95 -16.96
C SER A 26 11.90 -9.95 -15.75
N GLY A 27 11.86 -8.91 -14.92
CA GLY A 27 12.60 -8.84 -13.67
C GLY A 27 12.12 -9.88 -12.65
N GLU A 28 10.81 -10.03 -12.45
CA GLU A 28 10.23 -11.00 -11.52
C GLU A 28 10.52 -12.44 -11.95
N GLN A 29 10.56 -12.71 -13.26
CA GLN A 29 10.99 -14.01 -13.77
C GLN A 29 12.46 -14.29 -13.50
N LEU A 30 13.32 -13.27 -13.59
CA LEU A 30 14.73 -13.40 -13.25
C LEU A 30 14.92 -13.65 -11.76
N GLU A 31 14.22 -12.90 -10.91
CA GLU A 31 14.30 -13.04 -9.45
C GLU A 31 13.85 -14.42 -8.97
N SER A 32 12.76 -14.96 -9.53
CA SER A 32 12.33 -16.34 -9.26
C SER A 32 13.41 -17.36 -9.64
N ARG A 33 14.08 -17.19 -10.78
CA ARG A 33 15.22 -18.05 -11.17
C ARG A 33 16.43 -17.93 -10.23
N LEU A 34 16.57 -16.79 -9.55
CA LEU A 34 17.59 -16.56 -8.53
C LEU A 34 17.16 -17.05 -7.13
N GLY A 35 16.00 -17.71 -7.01
CA GLY A 35 15.47 -18.27 -5.76
C GLY A 35 14.58 -17.31 -4.96
N TYR A 36 14.25 -16.13 -5.49
CA TYR A 36 13.39 -15.15 -4.83
C TYR A 36 11.94 -15.27 -5.30
N ASP A 37 11.36 -16.45 -5.10
CA ASP A 37 9.96 -16.68 -5.41
C ASP A 37 9.05 -15.80 -4.54
N LEU A 38 7.96 -15.32 -5.14
CA LEU A 38 6.98 -14.50 -4.45
C LEU A 38 6.19 -15.35 -3.45
N PHE A 39 6.36 -15.05 -2.17
CA PHE A 39 5.58 -15.57 -1.07
C PHE A 39 4.36 -14.70 -0.82
N ASN A 40 3.17 -15.22 -1.15
CA ASN A 40 1.88 -14.57 -1.00
C ASN A 40 0.84 -15.39 -0.20
N GLU A 41 1.02 -16.70 -0.10
CA GLU A 41 0.07 -17.65 0.49
C GLU A 41 0.82 -18.73 1.29
N GLY A 42 0.13 -19.31 2.28
CA GLY A 42 0.67 -20.36 3.15
C GLY A 42 0.91 -19.92 4.59
N ASP A 43 1.54 -20.80 5.36
CA ASP A 43 1.86 -20.54 6.77
C ASP A 43 2.95 -19.48 6.90
N LYS A 44 2.90 -18.72 7.99
CA LYS A 44 3.87 -17.66 8.27
C LYS A 44 5.29 -18.21 8.17
N ARG A 45 6.09 -17.60 7.30
CA ARG A 45 7.51 -17.92 7.11
C ARG A 45 8.37 -16.91 7.85
N LEU A 46 9.30 -17.40 8.67
CA LEU A 46 10.28 -16.57 9.35
C LEU A 46 11.53 -16.41 8.47
N GLY A 47 11.98 -15.18 8.28
CA GLY A 47 13.22 -14.89 7.57
C GLY A 47 13.82 -13.55 8.00
N TRP A 48 15.10 -13.37 7.72
CA TRP A 48 15.83 -12.12 7.91
C TRP A 48 15.72 -11.27 6.65
N LEU A 49 15.26 -10.03 6.81
CA LEU A 49 15.18 -9.05 5.72
C LEU A 49 16.59 -8.67 5.27
N LEU A 50 16.92 -8.94 4.01
CA LEU A 50 18.22 -8.60 3.42
C LEU A 50 18.20 -7.21 2.77
N THR A 51 17.18 -6.94 1.97
CA THR A 51 17.04 -5.68 1.23
C THR A 51 15.59 -5.41 0.86
N LEU A 52 15.34 -4.18 0.43
CA LEU A 52 14.06 -3.71 -0.08
C LEU A 52 14.24 -2.92 -1.38
N ALA A 53 13.25 -2.99 -2.26
CA ALA A 53 13.24 -2.25 -3.53
C ALA A 53 11.85 -1.71 -3.85
N SER A 54 11.79 -0.48 -4.37
CA SER A 54 10.55 0.10 -4.89
C SER A 54 10.09 -0.66 -6.13
N SER A 55 8.81 -1.01 -6.17
CA SER A 55 8.21 -1.75 -7.28
C SER A 55 6.78 -1.26 -7.56
N SER A 56 6.15 -1.83 -8.59
CA SER A 56 4.74 -1.59 -8.89
C SER A 56 4.01 -2.90 -9.16
N TRP A 57 2.68 -2.85 -9.03
CA TRP A 57 1.79 -3.96 -9.29
C TRP A 57 0.61 -3.50 -10.13
N GLU A 58 0.37 -4.16 -11.25
CA GLU A 58 -0.79 -3.91 -12.09
C GLU A 58 -1.92 -4.89 -11.74
N ASP A 59 -3.07 -4.35 -11.35
CA ASP A 59 -4.25 -5.17 -11.11
C ASP A 59 -4.89 -5.60 -12.44
N GLN A 60 -5.10 -6.91 -12.60
CA GLN A 60 -5.58 -7.47 -13.87
C GLN A 60 -7.01 -7.07 -14.24
N GLU A 61 -7.89 -6.87 -13.24
CA GLU A 61 -9.31 -6.55 -13.48
C GLU A 61 -9.46 -5.05 -13.79
N THR A 62 -8.79 -4.20 -13.04
CA THR A 62 -8.95 -2.73 -13.09
C THR A 62 -7.89 -2.01 -13.91
N ARG A 63 -6.82 -2.71 -14.32
CA ARG A 63 -5.62 -2.13 -14.98
C ARG A 63 -4.97 -0.99 -14.19
N LYS A 64 -5.28 -0.88 -12.90
CA LYS A 64 -4.69 0.13 -12.02
C LYS A 64 -3.29 -0.32 -11.58
N MET A 65 -2.33 0.58 -11.69
CA MET A 65 -1.02 0.40 -11.09
C MET A 65 -1.04 0.82 -9.63
N TYR A 66 -0.42 0.00 -8.78
CA TYR A 66 -0.22 0.26 -7.36
C TYR A 66 1.25 0.27 -7.04
N SER A 67 1.69 1.26 -6.26
CA SER A 67 3.05 1.27 -5.72
C SER A 67 3.23 0.15 -4.70
N CYS A 68 4.38 -0.49 -4.76
CA CYS A 68 4.72 -1.61 -3.90
C CYS A 68 6.17 -1.50 -3.41
N VAL A 69 6.48 -2.25 -2.35
CA VAL A 69 7.83 -2.48 -1.87
C VAL A 69 8.08 -3.98 -1.90
N ASP A 70 9.09 -4.37 -2.66
CA ASP A 70 9.59 -5.74 -2.71
C ASP A 70 10.57 -5.94 -1.55
N LEU A 71 10.35 -6.98 -0.75
CA LEU A 71 11.11 -7.29 0.45
C LEU A 71 11.73 -8.68 0.29
N TYR A 72 13.06 -8.77 0.38
CA TYR A 72 13.83 -9.98 0.10
C TYR A 72 14.35 -10.58 1.39
N PHE A 73 14.11 -11.87 1.60
CA PHE A 73 14.40 -12.56 2.84
C PHE A 73 15.28 -13.79 2.62
N VAL A 74 16.06 -14.12 3.64
CA VAL A 74 16.70 -15.43 3.81
C VAL A 74 16.12 -16.13 5.04
N CYS A 75 15.95 -17.43 4.98
CA CYS A 75 15.45 -18.30 6.05
C CYS A 75 16.61 -18.99 6.77
N GLN A 76 16.29 -19.70 7.87
CA GLN A 76 17.32 -20.33 8.71
C GLN A 76 17.96 -21.54 8.01
N ASP A 77 17.19 -22.20 7.15
CA ASP A 77 17.63 -23.30 6.30
C ASP A 77 18.43 -22.84 5.06
N GLY A 78 18.68 -21.53 4.94
CA GLY A 78 19.37 -20.93 3.79
C GLY A 78 18.48 -20.72 2.56
N SER A 79 17.21 -21.11 2.61
CA SER A 79 16.26 -20.79 1.54
C SER A 79 16.00 -19.29 1.48
N THR A 80 15.66 -18.78 0.31
CA THR A 80 15.30 -17.37 0.11
C THR A 80 13.85 -17.27 -0.35
N PHE A 81 13.26 -16.11 -0.11
CA PHE A 81 11.95 -15.77 -0.66
C PHE A 81 11.80 -14.26 -0.74
N LYS A 82 10.82 -13.80 -1.53
CA LYS A 82 10.44 -12.39 -1.60
C LYS A 82 8.98 -12.23 -1.22
N THR A 83 8.61 -11.12 -0.60
CA THR A 83 7.21 -10.70 -0.53
C THR A 83 7.05 -9.30 -1.11
N LYS A 84 5.85 -8.97 -1.57
CA LYS A 84 5.56 -7.67 -2.17
C LYS A 84 4.46 -6.99 -1.37
N TYR A 85 4.81 -5.88 -0.75
CA TYR A 85 3.90 -5.11 0.07
C TYR A 85 3.33 -3.94 -0.71
N LYS A 86 2.00 -3.89 -0.84
CA LYS A 86 1.29 -2.79 -1.49
C LYS A 86 1.25 -1.59 -0.57
N PHE A 87 1.71 -0.44 -1.07
CA PHE A 87 1.78 0.80 -0.31
C PHE A 87 1.05 1.93 -1.06
N ARG A 88 0.48 2.88 -0.30
CA ARG A 88 -0.11 4.10 -0.85
C ARG A 88 0.82 5.27 -0.53
N PRO A 89 1.61 5.75 -1.49
CA PRO A 89 2.44 6.93 -1.29
C PRO A 89 1.60 8.12 -0.88
N TYR A 90 2.10 8.88 0.09
CA TYR A 90 1.43 10.06 0.63
C TYR A 90 2.45 11.17 0.86
N PHE A 91 1.95 12.39 0.97
CA PHE A 91 2.69 13.56 1.39
C PHE A 91 1.76 14.46 2.21
N TYR A 92 2.32 15.40 2.95
CA TYR A 92 1.56 16.40 3.70
C TYR A 92 1.55 17.74 2.97
N ALA A 93 0.41 18.43 3.03
CA ALA A 93 0.25 19.79 2.54
C ALA A 93 -0.22 20.67 3.69
N ALA A 94 0.58 21.67 4.05
CA ALA A 94 0.19 22.66 5.04
C ALA A 94 -0.91 23.57 4.46
N THR A 95 -1.86 23.97 5.30
CA THR A 95 -2.91 24.91 4.95
C THR A 95 -2.89 26.09 5.92
N LYS A 96 -3.61 27.16 5.58
CA LYS A 96 -3.89 28.22 6.56
C LYS A 96 -4.93 27.70 7.55
N ASP A 97 -4.86 28.17 8.79
CA ASP A 97 -5.82 27.82 9.84
C ASP A 97 -7.26 27.94 9.34
N LYS A 98 -8.06 26.90 9.57
CA LYS A 98 -9.50 26.82 9.25
C LYS A 98 -9.80 26.73 7.75
N MET A 99 -8.79 26.50 6.89
CA MET A 99 -8.96 26.29 5.45
C MET A 99 -8.87 24.82 5.03
N GLU A 100 -8.71 23.89 5.98
CA GLU A 100 -8.44 22.47 5.73
C GLU A 100 -9.58 21.84 4.90
N ILE A 101 -10.83 22.16 5.25
CA ILE A 101 -12.04 21.65 4.57
C ILE A 101 -12.14 22.21 3.13
N ASP A 102 -11.90 23.51 2.96
CA ASP A 102 -11.98 24.15 1.64
C ASP A 102 -10.87 23.64 0.71
N VAL A 103 -9.66 23.44 1.24
CA VAL A 103 -8.53 22.88 0.50
C VAL A 103 -8.79 21.41 0.14
N GLU A 104 -9.32 20.60 1.07
CA GLU A 104 -9.69 19.20 0.82
C GLU A 104 -10.72 19.10 -0.32
N ALA A 105 -11.79 19.90 -0.26
CA ALA A 105 -12.83 19.95 -1.28
C ALA A 105 -12.27 20.38 -2.65
N TYR A 106 -11.39 21.39 -2.66
CA TYR A 106 -10.72 21.85 -3.88
C TYR A 106 -9.87 20.73 -4.50
N LEU A 107 -8.99 20.08 -3.72
CA LEU A 107 -8.10 19.03 -4.20
C LEU A 107 -8.88 17.82 -4.71
N ARG A 108 -9.92 17.39 -3.98
CA ARG A 108 -10.77 16.26 -4.37
C ARG A 108 -11.46 16.51 -5.71
N ARG A 109 -11.95 17.73 -5.95
CA ARG A 109 -12.56 18.12 -7.23
C ARG A 109 -11.53 18.29 -8.35
N ARG A 110 -10.38 18.90 -8.05
CA ARG A 110 -9.37 19.26 -9.06
C ARG A 110 -8.59 18.06 -9.60
N TYR A 111 -8.37 17.05 -8.75
CA TYR A 111 -7.54 15.87 -9.01
C TYR A 111 -8.33 14.56 -8.90
N GLU A 112 -9.62 14.61 -9.24
CA GLU A 112 -10.48 13.44 -9.28
C GLU A 112 -9.85 12.31 -10.10
N GLY A 113 -9.81 11.10 -9.53
CA GLY A 113 -9.21 9.93 -10.16
C GLY A 113 -7.69 9.83 -10.09
N GLN A 114 -6.98 10.89 -9.69
CA GLN A 114 -5.52 10.88 -9.50
C GLN A 114 -5.13 10.66 -8.03
N ILE A 115 -5.85 11.29 -7.11
CA ILE A 115 -5.62 11.13 -5.67
C ILE A 115 -6.43 9.94 -5.16
N ALA A 116 -5.77 9.02 -4.46
CA ALA A 116 -6.41 7.84 -3.89
C ALA A 116 -7.27 8.17 -2.67
N ASP A 117 -6.79 9.06 -1.80
CA ASP A 117 -7.48 9.51 -0.60
C ASP A 117 -6.92 10.85 -0.10
N ILE A 118 -7.71 11.59 0.67
CA ILE A 118 -7.31 12.82 1.36
C ILE A 118 -7.81 12.73 2.79
N GLU A 119 -6.90 12.95 3.75
CA GLU A 119 -7.19 12.95 5.18
C GLU A 119 -6.67 14.25 5.79
N ILE A 120 -7.53 14.94 6.55
CA ILE A 120 -7.14 16.09 7.37
C ILE A 120 -6.57 15.55 8.67
N VAL A 121 -5.29 15.79 8.93
CA VAL A 121 -4.59 15.30 10.11
C VAL A 121 -3.89 16.44 10.84
N GLU A 122 -3.96 16.41 12.16
CA GLU A 122 -3.17 17.28 13.02
C GLU A 122 -1.80 16.62 13.28
N ARG A 123 -0.73 17.40 13.09
CA ARG A 123 0.66 16.99 13.30
C ARG A 123 1.39 18.10 14.02
N GLU A 124 2.26 17.71 14.93
CA GLU A 124 3.19 18.64 15.57
C GLU A 124 4.31 18.95 14.56
N ASP A 125 4.51 20.24 14.30
CA ASP A 125 5.69 20.72 13.60
C ASP A 125 6.81 20.87 14.63
N LEU A 126 7.86 20.07 14.48
CA LEU A 126 8.97 20.04 15.44
C LEU A 126 9.95 21.20 15.26
N ASP A 127 9.69 22.12 14.32
CA ASP A 127 10.44 23.37 14.18
C ASP A 127 9.89 24.43 15.15
N LEU A 128 10.36 24.36 16.40
CA LEU A 128 10.21 25.36 17.46
C LEU A 128 11.55 25.64 18.16
#